data_AF-T0YXG8-F1
#
_entry.id   AF-T0YXG8-F1
#
_cell.length_a   1.000
_cell.length_b   1.000
_cell.length_c   1.000
_cell.angle_alpha   90.00
_cell.angle_beta   90.00
_cell.angle_gamma   90.00
#
_symmetry.space_group_name_H-M   'P 1'
#
loop_
_entity.id
_entity.type
_entity.pdbx_description
1 polymer ?
#
loop_
_entity_poly.entity_id
_entity_poly.type
_entity_poly.pdbx_seq_one_letter_code
_entity_poly.pdbx_strand_id
1 'polypeptide(L)' 'MPDEQATQQRKIEHINIILNKDTQYHKKTTMLENVKVLPAGASIDPSKVDISTTVLNKHIDAPIFISGMTGVLQPH' A
#
# COMPACT_ATOMS: atom_id res chain seq x y z
N MET A 1 32.81 9.06 2.18
CA MET A 1 31.40 9.40 2.52
C MET A 1 30.92 8.40 3.56
N PRO A 2 30.02 8.77 4.49
CA PRO A 2 29.43 7.80 5.41
C PRO A 2 28.75 6.68 4.61
N ASP A 3 28.81 5.48 5.15
CA ASP A 3 28.82 4.19 4.46
C ASP A 3 27.58 3.92 3.56
N GLU A 4 27.69 4.23 2.27
CA GLU A 4 26.66 4.01 1.25
C GLU A 4 26.27 2.53 1.14
N GLN A 5 27.26 1.64 1.34
CA GLN A 5 27.05 0.19 1.34
C GLN A 5 26.13 -0.26 2.47
N ALA A 6 26.29 0.29 3.68
CA ALA A 6 25.42 -0.02 4.81
C ALA A 6 23.96 0.45 4.59
N THR A 7 23.76 1.52 3.79
CA THR A 7 22.42 2.01 3.43
C THR A 7 21.74 1.11 2.41
N GLN A 8 22.48 0.64 1.40
CA GLN A 8 21.95 -0.29 0.40
C GLN A 8 21.63 -1.65 1.00
N GLN A 9 22.49 -2.17 1.88
CA GLN A 9 22.27 -3.43 2.57
C GLN A 9 20.97 -3.42 3.39
N ARG A 10 20.69 -2.35 4.14
CA ARG A 10 19.45 -2.19 4.89
C ARG A 10 18.20 -2.20 4.01
N LYS A 11 18.27 -1.62 2.80
CA LYS A 11 17.14 -1.63 1.85
C LYS A 11 16.86 -3.04 1.32
N ILE A 12 17.90 -3.79 0.94
CA ILE A 12 17.78 -5.18 0.46
C ILE A 12 17.23 -6.06 1.58
N GLU A 13 17.76 -5.91 2.78
CA GLU A 13 17.32 -6.67 3.95
C GLU A 13 15.84 -6.38 4.27
N HIS A 14 15.41 -5.11 4.22
CA HIS A 14 14.01 -4.75 4.45
C HIS A 14 13.05 -5.44 3.47
N ILE A 15 13.39 -5.46 2.17
CA ILE A 15 12.61 -6.19 1.15
C ILE A 15 12.58 -7.68 1.46
N ASN A 16 13.73 -8.29 1.75
CA ASN A 16 13.82 -9.72 2.04
C ASN A 16 13.03 -10.12 3.28
N ILE A 17 13.01 -9.29 4.32
CA ILE A 17 12.23 -9.52 5.54
C ILE A 17 10.73 -9.45 5.23
N ILE A 18 10.26 -8.42 4.52
CA ILE A 18 8.84 -8.28 4.15
C ILE A 18 8.38 -9.48 3.31
N LEU A 19 9.21 -9.96 2.38
CA LEU A 19 8.84 -11.03 1.46
C LEU A 19 8.87 -12.42 2.10
N ASN A 20 9.81 -12.69 3.01
CA ASN A 20 10.13 -14.06 3.44
C ASN A 20 9.88 -14.33 4.93
N LYS A 21 9.48 -13.32 5.71
CA LYS A 21 9.18 -13.48 7.14
C LYS A 21 7.76 -13.05 7.44
N ASP A 22 7.19 -13.63 8.50
CA ASP A 22 5.95 -13.11 9.06
C ASP A 22 6.20 -11.73 9.67
N THR A 23 5.79 -10.70 8.94
CA THR A 23 5.87 -9.30 9.34
C THR A 23 4.51 -8.74 9.74
N GLN A 24 3.46 -9.56 9.71
CA GLN A 24 2.14 -9.11 10.15
C GLN A 24 2.15 -8.91 11.67
N TYR A 25 1.63 -7.77 12.10
CA TYR A 25 1.59 -7.46 13.52
C TYR A 25 0.33 -8.06 14.16
N HIS A 26 0.48 -9.17 14.88
CA HIS A 26 -0.65 -9.92 15.43
C HIS A 26 -1.17 -9.43 16.80
N LYS A 27 -0.55 -8.40 17.40
CA LYS A 27 -0.95 -7.90 18.74
C LYS A 27 -1.93 -6.72 18.70
N LYS A 28 -2.13 -6.08 17.55
CA LYS A 28 -3.07 -4.96 17.34
C LYS A 28 -3.72 -5.12 15.97
N THR A 29 -4.99 -4.72 15.88
CA THR A 29 -5.79 -4.74 14.65
C THR A 29 -5.88 -3.36 14.01
N THR A 30 -6.52 -3.25 12.84
CA THR A 30 -6.71 -2.00 12.10
C THR A 30 -7.93 -1.19 12.58
N MET A 31 -8.71 -1.74 13.53
CA MET A 31 -10.03 -1.24 13.95
C MET A 31 -11.10 -1.26 12.86
N LEU A 32 -10.78 -1.71 11.64
CA LEU A 32 -11.76 -1.85 10.55
C LEU A 32 -12.82 -2.90 10.88
N GLU A 33 -12.53 -3.84 11.77
CA GLU A 33 -13.51 -4.80 12.31
C GLU A 33 -14.67 -4.14 13.06
N ASN A 34 -14.48 -2.89 13.53
CA ASN A 34 -15.51 -2.11 14.22
C ASN A 34 -16.31 -1.21 13.28
N VAL A 35 -16.01 -1.22 11.98
CA VAL A 35 -16.69 -0.41 10.96
C VAL A 35 -17.66 -1.30 10.18
N LYS A 36 -18.95 -0.96 10.18
CA LYS A 36 -19.98 -1.68 9.42
C LYS A 36 -20.44 -0.86 8.21
N VAL A 37 -20.27 -1.42 7.02
CA VAL A 37 -20.92 -0.90 5.81
C VAL A 37 -22.38 -1.37 5.82
N LEU A 38 -23.31 -0.42 5.89
CA LEU A 38 -24.74 -0.73 5.85
C LEU A 38 -25.16 -0.96 4.39
N PRO A 39 -25.89 -2.04 4.09
CA PRO A 39 -26.42 -2.25 2.74
C PRO A 39 -27.34 -1.10 2.34
N ALA A 40 -27.09 -0.51 1.17
CA ALA A 40 -28.05 0.40 0.56
C ALA A 40 -29.20 -0.43 -0.05
N GLY A 41 -30.45 0.01 0.13
CA GLY A 41 -31.63 -0.68 -0.41
C GLY A 41 -31.80 -0.59 -1.94
N ALA A 42 -30.84 0.02 -2.64
CA ALA A 42 -30.88 0.21 -4.08
C ALA A 42 -29.92 -0.77 -4.78
N SER A 43 -30.41 -1.44 -5.82
CA SER A 43 -29.56 -2.22 -6.73
C SER A 43 -28.88 -1.28 -7.72
N ILE A 44 -27.55 -1.27 -7.71
CA ILE A 44 -26.75 -0.53 -8.69
C ILE A 44 -26.10 -1.55 -9.63
N ASP A 45 -26.09 -1.24 -10.93
CA ASP A 45 -25.36 -2.02 -11.93
C ASP A 45 -23.85 -1.82 -11.72
N PRO A 46 -23.07 -2.87 -11.38
CA PRO A 46 -21.64 -2.75 -11.12
C PRO A 46 -20.86 -2.17 -12.30
N SER A 47 -21.32 -2.38 -13.54
CA SER A 47 -20.66 -1.83 -14.74
C SER A 47 -20.76 -0.32 -14.86
N LYS A 48 -21.67 0.30 -14.10
CA LYS A 48 -21.89 1.76 -14.07
C LYS A 48 -21.21 2.46 -12.90
N VAL A 49 -20.51 1.72 -12.03
CA VAL A 49 -19.81 2.30 -10.89
C VAL A 49 -18.49 2.92 -11.36
N ASP A 50 -18.44 4.25 -11.36
CA ASP A 50 -17.20 4.99 -11.59
C ASP A 50 -16.43 5.10 -10.27
N ILE A 51 -15.23 4.51 -10.24
CA ILE A 51 -14.30 4.55 -9.11
C ILE A 51 -13.17 5.57 -9.32
N SER A 52 -13.18 6.30 -10.43
CA SER A 52 -12.17 7.31 -10.69
C SER A 52 -12.30 8.49 -9.73
N THR A 53 -11.19 9.18 -9.47
CA THR A 53 -11.20 10.33 -8.57
C THR A 53 -10.08 11.31 -8.94
N THR A 54 -10.06 12.46 -8.27
CA THR A 54 -9.00 13.47 -8.45
C THR A 54 -8.25 13.65 -7.15
N VAL A 55 -6.93 13.46 -7.20
CA VAL A 55 -6.02 13.67 -6.08
C VAL A 55 -4.89 14.57 -6.54
N LEU A 56 -4.61 15.64 -5.78
CA LEU A 56 -3.59 16.64 -6.14
C LEU A 56 -3.77 17.18 -7.58
N ASN A 57 -5.02 17.48 -7.95
CA ASN A 57 -5.41 17.97 -9.29
C ASN A 57 -5.04 17.01 -10.44
N LYS A 58 -4.81 15.73 -10.16
CA LYS A 58 -4.61 14.68 -11.16
C LYS A 58 -5.75 13.69 -11.09
N HIS A 59 -6.31 13.37 -12.25
CA HIS A 59 -7.28 12.30 -12.39
C HIS A 59 -6.58 10.95 -12.28
N ILE A 60 -7.19 10.02 -11.54
CA ILE A 60 -6.75 8.64 -11.36
C ILE A 60 -7.94 7.69 -11.52
N ASP A 61 -7.69 6.51 -12.05
CA ASP A 61 -8.75 5.55 -12.39
C ASP A 61 -9.35 4.84 -11.17
N ALA A 62 -8.69 4.89 -10.00
CA ALA A 62 -9.16 4.26 -8.77
C ALA A 62 -8.64 5.00 -7.52
N PRO A 63 -9.36 4.96 -6.37
CA PRO A 63 -9.00 5.69 -5.17
C PRO A 63 -8.01 4.90 -4.29
N ILE A 64 -6.98 4.31 -4.90
CA ILE A 64 -6.00 3.42 -4.25
C ILE A 64 -4.59 3.82 -4.68
N PHE A 65 -3.67 3.85 -3.73
CA PHE A 65 -2.26 4.18 -3.96
C PHE A 65 -1.35 3.06 -3.47
N ILE A 66 -0.28 2.82 -4.22
CA ILE A 66 0.86 2.06 -3.74
C ILE A 66 1.73 3.03 -2.94
N SER A 67 1.81 2.84 -1.62
CA SER A 67 2.72 3.62 -0.78
C SER A 67 4.17 3.33 -1.15
N GLY A 68 5.05 4.32 -1.02
CA GLY A 68 6.48 4.13 -1.28
C GLY A 68 7.08 3.06 -0.35
N MET A 69 7.69 2.03 -0.93
CA MET A 69 8.31 0.92 -0.19
C MET A 69 9.82 0.83 -0.40
N THR A 70 10.31 1.16 -1.61
CA THR A 70 11.70 0.95 -2.02
C THR A 70 12.20 2.12 -2.89
N GLY A 71 13.52 2.22 -3.09
CA GLY A 71 14.13 3.25 -3.96
C GLY A 71 15.61 2.96 -4.25
N VAL A 72 15.95 2.95 -5.55
CA VAL A 72 17.25 2.65 -6.19
C VAL A 72 18.11 1.61 -5.46
N LEU A 73 18.04 0.37 -5.96
CA LEU A 73 19.11 -0.63 -5.86
C LEU A 73 19.95 -0.47 -7.14
N GLN A 74 21.12 0.15 -7.07
CA GLN A 74 22.04 0.11 -8.21
C GLN A 74 22.72 -1.26 -8.22
N PRO A 75 22.59 -2.05 -9.30
CA PRO A 75 23.50 -3.16 -9.52
C PRO A 75 24.86 -2.58 -9.90
N HIS A 76 25.90 -2.95 -9.15
CA HIS A 76 27.27 -2.87 -9.65
C HIS A 76 27.57 -4.11 -10.49
#